data_AF-A0AAE7DP24-F1
#
_entry.id   AF-A0AAE7DP24-F1
#
_cell.length_a   1.000
_cell.length_b   1.000
_cell.length_c   1.000
_cell.angle_alpha   90.00
_cell.angle_beta   90.00
_cell.angle_gamma   90.00
#
_symmetry.space_group_name_H-M   'P 1'
#
loop_
_entity.id
_entity.type
_entity.pdbx_description
1 polymer ?
#
loop_
_entity_poly.entity_id
_entity_poly.type
_entity_poly.pdbx_seq_one_letter_code
_entity_poly.pdbx_strand_id
1 'polypeptide(L)'
;MSNLNDLTALALPSGRSLVADETESRLSLSLEGQPLIRLRLSREPELHIEVDERFGLPAGQAFWASCYWLFARDPACQRLTWRLDEAPTEALFSGLLIPTETAGEYRCERTLFWQLPQPWLGESLTGSYPQQMVISGGKRHPLRPAKPRGEVYRRFDARLGAWVSLRTVEIEQDLTRFNRWQNSPRVASFWQEEGSLEKHREYLSKLDADPHTLTLIGCFDDQPFAYFEAYWAKEDRIAPFYDAGDYDRGIHMLVGEEAHRGPHKVASWLSALVHYLFLDDPRTQRVVAEPRADNAKMIGHMHNQCFHCEKEFDFPHKRAALMVLGRERFFDRCTLA
;
A
#
# COMPACT_ATOMS: atom_id res chain seq x y z
N MET A 1 -21.24 -2.57 10.79
CA MET A 1 -20.71 -3.47 9.75
C MET A 1 -21.73 -3.44 8.63
N SER A 2 -21.44 -2.70 7.56
CA SER A 2 -22.29 -2.75 6.36
C SER A 2 -22.24 -4.19 5.84
N ASN A 3 -23.41 -4.76 5.55
CA ASN A 3 -23.50 -6.03 4.86
C ASN A 3 -22.77 -5.84 3.53
N LEU A 4 -21.74 -6.66 3.24
CA LEU A 4 -21.05 -6.65 1.94
C LEU A 4 -22.06 -6.84 0.77
N ASN A 5 -23.28 -7.30 1.06
CA ASN A 5 -24.40 -7.41 0.12
C ASN A 5 -24.98 -6.11 -0.44
N ASP A 6 -24.61 -4.94 0.08
CA ASP A 6 -25.09 -3.64 -0.43
C ASP A 6 -24.05 -2.88 -1.28
N LEU A 7 -22.90 -3.50 -1.60
CA LEU A 7 -21.91 -2.91 -2.50
C LEU A 7 -22.50 -2.80 -3.90
N THR A 8 -22.90 -1.58 -4.28
CA THR A 8 -23.37 -1.22 -5.63
C THR A 8 -22.37 -0.33 -6.37
N ALA A 9 -21.41 0.25 -5.64
CA ALA A 9 -20.36 1.07 -6.21
C ALA A 9 -19.04 0.95 -5.42
N LEU A 10 -17.93 1.05 -6.14
CA LEU A 10 -16.57 1.16 -5.60
C LEU A 10 -15.94 2.44 -6.11
N ALA A 11 -15.23 3.11 -5.23
CA ALA A 11 -14.48 4.30 -5.59
C ALA A 11 -13.07 3.88 -6.08
N LEU A 12 -12.69 4.32 -7.27
CA LEU A 12 -11.39 4.07 -7.89
C LEU A 12 -10.38 5.14 -7.46
N PRO A 13 -9.08 4.82 -7.30
CA PRO A 13 -8.07 5.78 -6.83
C PRO A 13 -8.00 7.08 -7.63
N SER A 14 -8.42 7.08 -8.90
CA SER A 14 -8.57 8.30 -9.70
C SER A 14 -9.74 9.21 -9.28
N GLY A 15 -10.43 8.91 -8.17
CA GLY A 15 -11.66 9.58 -7.74
C GLY A 15 -12.92 9.17 -8.51
N ARG A 16 -12.80 8.22 -9.46
CA ARG A 16 -13.92 7.80 -10.31
C ARG A 16 -14.78 6.74 -9.61
N SER A 17 -16.07 6.72 -9.89
CA SER A 17 -17.03 5.73 -9.37
C SER A 17 -17.22 4.58 -10.35
N LEU A 18 -16.88 3.38 -9.92
CA LEU A 18 -17.18 2.11 -10.58
C LEU A 18 -18.49 1.58 -9.99
N VAL A 19 -19.57 1.64 -10.78
CA VAL A 19 -20.90 1.14 -10.39
C VAL A 19 -21.10 -0.24 -11.01
N ALA A 20 -21.67 -1.15 -10.23
CA ALA A 20 -21.97 -2.50 -10.69
C ALA A 20 -23.44 -2.85 -10.51
N ASP A 21 -23.93 -3.61 -11.49
CA ASP A 21 -25.17 -4.38 -11.40
C ASP A 21 -24.78 -5.87 -11.50
N GLU A 22 -24.82 -6.57 -10.37
CA GLU A 22 -24.36 -7.95 -10.24
C GLU A 22 -25.53 -8.86 -9.85
N THR A 23 -25.69 -9.94 -10.61
CA THR A 23 -26.59 -11.06 -10.31
C THR A 23 -25.77 -12.34 -10.10
N GLU A 24 -26.42 -13.47 -9.85
CA GLU A 24 -25.72 -14.74 -9.68
C GLU A 24 -24.86 -15.13 -10.90
N SER A 25 -25.32 -14.80 -12.11
CA SER A 25 -24.72 -15.24 -13.38
C SER A 25 -24.25 -14.11 -14.30
N ARG A 26 -24.40 -12.85 -13.91
CA ARG A 26 -24.01 -11.69 -14.73
C ARG A 26 -23.44 -10.56 -13.89
N LEU A 27 -22.50 -9.82 -14.47
CA LEU A 27 -21.97 -8.58 -13.91
C LEU A 27 -21.92 -7.52 -15.00
N SER A 28 -22.55 -6.38 -14.77
CA SER A 28 -22.44 -5.19 -15.60
C SER A 28 -21.71 -4.11 -14.83
N LEU A 29 -20.64 -3.58 -15.40
CA LEU A 29 -19.87 -2.48 -14.82
C LEU A 29 -20.04 -1.22 -15.64
N SER A 30 -20.17 -0.09 -14.94
CA SER A 30 -20.12 1.25 -15.53
C SER A 30 -19.17 2.13 -14.74
N LEU A 31 -18.51 3.04 -15.43
CA LEU A 31 -17.52 3.95 -14.87
C LEU A 31 -17.95 5.38 -15.18
N GLU A 32 -18.21 6.19 -14.15
CA GLU A 32 -18.81 7.52 -14.32
C GLU A 32 -20.13 7.50 -15.11
N GLY A 33 -20.95 6.47 -14.87
CA GLY A 33 -22.22 6.28 -15.57
C GLY A 33 -22.09 5.82 -17.03
N GLN A 34 -20.87 5.71 -17.58
CA GLN A 34 -20.65 5.14 -18.90
C GLN A 34 -20.48 3.61 -18.78
N PRO A 35 -21.19 2.79 -19.59
CA PRO A 35 -21.02 1.35 -19.56
C PRO A 35 -19.57 1.00 -19.91
N LEU A 36 -19.00 0.01 -19.20
CA LEU A 36 -17.61 -0.43 -19.35
C LEU A 36 -17.55 -1.86 -19.89
N ILE A 37 -18.23 -2.80 -19.22
CA ILE A 37 -18.22 -4.23 -19.60
C ILE A 37 -19.43 -4.97 -19.03
N ARG A 38 -19.89 -5.98 -19.76
CA ARG A 38 -20.87 -6.98 -19.34
C ARG A 38 -20.24 -8.36 -19.39
N LEU A 39 -20.42 -9.10 -18.31
CA LEU A 39 -19.79 -10.39 -18.08
C LEU A 39 -20.84 -11.44 -17.75
N ARG A 40 -20.60 -12.67 -18.19
CA ARG A 40 -21.27 -13.87 -17.68
C ARG A 40 -20.38 -14.53 -16.63
N LEU A 41 -20.97 -14.92 -15.51
CA LEU A 41 -20.30 -15.50 -14.36
C LEU A 41 -20.78 -16.94 -14.15
N SER A 42 -19.86 -17.87 -13.93
CA SER A 42 -20.14 -19.22 -13.44
C SER A 42 -19.30 -19.47 -12.19
N ARG A 43 -19.92 -19.83 -11.07
CA ARG A 43 -19.30 -19.75 -9.73
C ARG A 43 -18.86 -21.09 -9.13
N GLU A 44 -19.06 -22.21 -9.82
CA GLU A 44 -18.75 -23.54 -9.28
C GLU A 44 -17.90 -24.38 -10.24
N PRO A 45 -16.80 -25.02 -9.78
CA PRO A 45 -16.16 -24.91 -8.46
C PRO A 45 -15.25 -23.66 -8.29
N GLU A 46 -14.90 -22.98 -9.39
CA GLU A 46 -14.14 -21.73 -9.42
C GLU A 46 -14.93 -20.66 -10.20
N LEU A 47 -14.62 -19.38 -10.00
CA LEU A 47 -15.28 -18.29 -10.71
C LEU A 47 -14.74 -18.14 -12.13
N HIS A 48 -15.53 -18.58 -13.10
CA HIS A 48 -15.29 -18.39 -14.53
C HIS A 48 -16.04 -17.15 -15.04
N ILE A 49 -15.36 -16.40 -15.91
CA ILE A 49 -15.79 -15.12 -16.44
C ILE A 49 -15.68 -15.17 -17.96
N GLU A 50 -16.80 -14.87 -18.63
CA GLU A 50 -16.83 -14.69 -20.07
C GLU A 50 -17.32 -13.28 -20.40
N VAL A 51 -16.75 -12.67 -21.45
CA VAL A 51 -17.17 -11.35 -21.91
C VAL A 51 -18.41 -11.49 -22.79
N ASP A 52 -19.52 -10.89 -22.37
CA ASP A 52 -20.73 -10.79 -23.18
C ASP A 52 -20.62 -9.58 -24.12
N GLU A 53 -20.25 -8.43 -23.56
CA GLU A 53 -20.14 -7.18 -24.29
C GLU A 53 -19.11 -6.25 -23.62
N ARG A 54 -18.33 -5.52 -24.41
CA ARG A 54 -17.37 -4.53 -23.90
C ARG A 54 -17.58 -3.19 -24.59
N PHE A 55 -17.55 -2.12 -23.81
CA PHE A 55 -17.85 -0.77 -24.27
C PHE A 55 -16.58 0.10 -24.15
N GLY A 56 -16.08 0.58 -25.28
CA GLY A 56 -14.92 1.48 -25.34
C GLY A 56 -13.53 0.81 -25.20
N LEU A 57 -12.49 1.64 -25.33
CA LEU A 57 -11.07 1.31 -25.14
C LEU A 57 -10.47 2.25 -24.07
N PRO A 58 -9.47 1.80 -23.28
CA PRO A 58 -8.68 0.57 -23.42
C PRO A 58 -9.29 -0.69 -22.77
N ALA A 59 -8.95 -1.87 -23.30
CA ALA A 59 -9.42 -3.16 -22.77
C ALA A 59 -8.89 -3.47 -21.37
N GLY A 60 -7.64 -3.09 -21.08
CA GLY A 60 -7.01 -3.33 -19.78
C GLY A 60 -7.78 -2.70 -18.62
N GLN A 61 -8.35 -1.50 -18.81
CA GLN A 61 -9.12 -0.83 -17.76
C GLN A 61 -10.39 -1.61 -17.40
N ALA A 62 -11.08 -2.19 -18.38
CA ALA A 62 -12.29 -2.97 -18.14
C ALA A 62 -12.00 -4.28 -17.38
N PHE A 63 -10.93 -4.99 -17.77
CA PHE A 63 -10.51 -6.21 -17.08
C PHE A 63 -10.02 -5.92 -15.66
N TRP A 64 -9.23 -4.87 -15.48
CA TRP A 64 -8.76 -4.46 -14.15
C TRP A 64 -9.94 -4.11 -13.23
N ALA A 65 -10.89 -3.30 -13.71
CA ALA A 65 -12.07 -2.90 -12.93
C ALA A 65 -12.94 -4.11 -12.55
N SER A 66 -13.05 -5.09 -13.44
CA SER A 66 -13.75 -6.35 -13.18
C SER A 66 -13.07 -7.17 -12.10
N CYS A 67 -11.74 -7.31 -12.17
CA CYS A 67 -10.97 -8.01 -11.15
C CYS A 67 -11.07 -7.28 -9.80
N TYR A 68 -10.97 -5.96 -9.79
CA TYR A 68 -11.10 -5.15 -8.58
C TYR A 68 -12.47 -5.35 -7.91
N TRP A 69 -13.55 -5.24 -8.69
CA TRP A 69 -14.91 -5.47 -8.20
C TRP A 69 -15.07 -6.85 -7.56
N LEU A 70 -14.70 -7.90 -8.30
CA LEU A 70 -14.89 -9.29 -7.85
C LEU A 70 -14.05 -9.62 -6.61
N PHE A 71 -12.81 -9.13 -6.53
CA PHE A 71 -11.95 -9.32 -5.36
C PHE A 71 -12.36 -8.50 -4.14
N ALA A 72 -12.98 -7.34 -4.33
CA ALA A 72 -13.53 -6.54 -3.24
C ALA A 72 -14.85 -7.14 -2.71
N ARG A 73 -15.66 -7.71 -3.60
CA ARG A 73 -16.95 -8.34 -3.28
C ARG A 73 -16.80 -9.65 -2.51
N ASP A 74 -15.80 -10.44 -2.87
CA ASP A 74 -15.45 -11.69 -2.19
C ASP A 74 -13.97 -11.68 -1.75
N PRO A 75 -13.68 -11.31 -0.49
CA PRO A 75 -12.33 -11.34 0.06
C PRO A 75 -11.70 -12.75 0.13
N ALA A 76 -12.51 -13.82 0.08
CA ALA A 76 -12.01 -15.19 0.08
C ALA A 76 -11.58 -15.65 -1.32
N CYS A 77 -12.10 -15.03 -2.38
CA CYS A 77 -11.73 -15.32 -3.76
C CYS A 77 -10.23 -15.03 -4.00
N GLN A 78 -9.48 -16.09 -4.34
CA GLN A 78 -8.05 -16.00 -4.63
C GLN A 78 -7.73 -15.92 -6.13
N ARG A 79 -8.68 -16.30 -6.99
CA ARG A 79 -8.46 -16.36 -8.44
C ARG A 79 -9.73 -16.13 -9.24
N LEU A 80 -9.54 -15.58 -10.43
CA LEU A 80 -10.58 -15.37 -11.43
C LEU A 80 -10.12 -16.00 -12.74
N THR A 81 -10.95 -16.86 -13.34
CA THR A 81 -10.64 -17.53 -14.60
C THR A 81 -11.41 -16.86 -15.73
N TRP A 82 -10.71 -16.34 -16.71
CA TRP A 82 -11.24 -15.60 -17.85
C TRP A 82 -11.20 -16.45 -19.11
N ARG A 83 -12.31 -16.51 -19.84
CA ARG A 83 -12.35 -17.05 -21.20
C ARG A 83 -12.53 -15.92 -22.19
N LEU A 84 -11.58 -15.79 -23.10
CA LEU A 84 -11.50 -14.69 -24.06
C LEU A 84 -11.23 -15.25 -25.47
N ASP A 85 -11.95 -14.71 -26.45
CA ASP A 85 -11.78 -15.11 -27.86
C ASP A 85 -10.47 -14.58 -28.46
N GLU A 86 -9.98 -13.46 -27.94
CA GLU A 86 -8.74 -12.81 -28.37
C GLU A 86 -7.75 -12.69 -27.20
N ALA A 87 -6.45 -12.67 -27.51
CA ALA A 87 -5.42 -12.50 -26.50
C ALA A 87 -5.46 -11.10 -25.86
N PRO A 88 -5.57 -10.97 -24.53
CA PRO A 88 -5.66 -9.68 -23.85
C PRO A 88 -4.25 -9.08 -23.64
N THR A 89 -3.60 -8.66 -24.73
CA THR A 89 -2.18 -8.23 -24.76
C THR A 89 -1.79 -7.26 -23.63
N GLU A 90 -2.59 -6.23 -23.37
CA GLU A 90 -2.32 -5.25 -22.30
C GLU A 90 -2.38 -5.88 -20.90
N ALA A 91 -3.34 -6.78 -20.67
CA ALA A 91 -3.49 -7.48 -19.39
C ALA A 91 -2.37 -8.52 -19.17
N LEU A 92 -1.89 -9.15 -20.25
CA LEU A 92 -0.74 -10.04 -20.22
C LEU A 92 0.56 -9.28 -19.90
N PHE A 93 0.81 -8.15 -20.57
CA PHE A 93 2.04 -7.38 -20.35
C PHE A 93 2.11 -6.71 -18.98
N SER A 94 0.96 -6.34 -18.42
CA SER A 94 0.90 -5.81 -17.04
C SER A 94 0.99 -6.90 -15.97
N GLY A 95 0.76 -8.17 -16.32
CA GLY A 95 0.65 -9.26 -15.35
C GLY A 95 -0.70 -9.33 -14.63
N LEU A 96 -1.70 -8.54 -15.07
CA LEU A 96 -3.08 -8.65 -14.59
C LEU A 96 -3.67 -10.03 -14.90
N LEU A 97 -3.41 -10.53 -16.11
CA LEU A 97 -3.80 -11.86 -16.54
C LEU A 97 -2.55 -12.67 -16.89
N ILE A 98 -2.56 -13.95 -16.54
CA ILE A 98 -1.56 -14.94 -16.95
C ILE A 98 -2.21 -16.02 -17.80
N PRO A 99 -1.51 -16.60 -18.79
CA PRO A 99 -2.05 -17.71 -19.57
C PRO A 99 -2.20 -18.97 -18.70
N THR A 100 -3.16 -19.82 -19.06
CA THR A 100 -3.26 -21.18 -18.51
C THR A 100 -2.81 -22.22 -19.55
N GLU A 101 -2.90 -23.49 -19.21
CA GLU A 101 -2.65 -24.60 -20.16
C GLU A 101 -3.74 -24.70 -21.24
N THR A 102 -4.91 -24.10 -21.00
CA THR A 102 -6.06 -24.12 -21.91
C THR A 102 -6.04 -22.90 -22.83
N ALA A 103 -6.05 -23.11 -24.14
CA ALA A 103 -6.08 -22.01 -25.11
C ALA A 103 -7.35 -21.15 -24.96
N GLY A 104 -7.17 -19.82 -24.95
CA GLY A 104 -8.27 -18.86 -24.74
C GLY A 104 -8.68 -18.69 -23.27
N GLU A 105 -8.01 -19.38 -22.35
CA GLU A 105 -8.21 -19.24 -20.92
C GLU A 105 -7.04 -18.49 -20.27
N TYR A 106 -7.38 -17.56 -19.38
CA TYR A 106 -6.46 -16.72 -18.65
C TYR A 106 -6.87 -16.66 -17.19
N ARG A 107 -5.92 -16.30 -16.32
CA ARG A 107 -6.17 -16.26 -14.87
C ARG A 107 -5.67 -14.95 -14.27
N CYS A 108 -6.47 -14.37 -13.40
CA CYS A 108 -6.05 -13.30 -12.50
C CYS A 108 -5.88 -13.91 -11.11
N GLU A 109 -4.65 -13.94 -10.60
CA GLU A 109 -4.40 -14.33 -9.21
C GLU A 109 -4.48 -13.09 -8.31
N ARG A 110 -5.17 -13.19 -7.16
CA ARG A 110 -5.33 -12.08 -6.21
C ARG A 110 -3.97 -11.50 -5.80
N THR A 111 -2.99 -12.37 -5.58
CA THR A 111 -1.63 -12.00 -5.19
C THR A 111 -0.89 -11.23 -6.28
N LEU A 112 -1.18 -11.47 -7.56
CA LEU A 112 -0.64 -10.68 -8.67
C LEU A 112 -1.38 -9.35 -8.83
N PHE A 113 -2.71 -9.37 -8.73
CA PHE A 113 -3.54 -8.17 -8.86
C PHE A 113 -3.11 -7.05 -7.88
N TRP A 114 -2.89 -7.38 -6.61
CA TRP A 114 -2.45 -6.41 -5.62
C TRP A 114 -0.99 -6.00 -5.76
N GLN A 115 -0.20 -6.67 -6.60
CA GLN A 115 1.17 -6.21 -6.91
C GLN A 115 1.22 -5.23 -8.08
N LEU A 116 0.10 -4.99 -8.77
CA LEU A 116 0.02 -3.99 -9.82
C LEU A 116 0.10 -2.59 -9.20
N PRO A 117 1.08 -1.75 -9.58
CA PRO A 117 1.26 -0.43 -8.96
C PRO A 117 0.11 0.53 -9.29
N GLN A 118 -0.47 0.39 -10.47
CA GLN A 118 -1.60 1.21 -10.90
C GLN A 118 -2.91 0.54 -10.53
N PRO A 119 -3.93 1.33 -10.13
CA PRO A 119 -3.97 2.79 -10.03
C PRO A 119 -3.52 3.36 -8.68
N TRP A 120 -2.98 2.54 -7.77
CA TRP A 120 -2.73 2.93 -6.38
C TRP A 120 -1.70 4.05 -6.24
N LEU A 121 -0.66 4.06 -7.07
CA LEU A 121 0.44 5.04 -7.02
C LEU A 121 0.16 6.36 -7.76
N GLY A 122 -1.01 6.53 -8.40
CA GLY A 122 -1.27 7.68 -9.26
C GLY A 122 -0.35 7.73 -10.50
N GLU A 123 -0.12 8.91 -11.08
CA GLU A 123 0.79 9.05 -12.23
C GLU A 123 2.25 8.83 -11.81
N SER A 124 2.81 7.66 -12.11
CA SER A 124 4.25 7.41 -11.96
C SER A 124 4.99 7.78 -13.23
N LEU A 125 6.01 8.64 -13.11
CA LEU A 125 6.78 9.15 -14.24
C LEU A 125 7.61 8.07 -14.95
N THR A 126 7.93 6.94 -14.30
CA THR A 126 8.72 5.84 -14.89
C THR A 126 8.52 4.52 -14.13
N GLY A 127 8.87 3.39 -14.76
CA GLY A 127 9.03 2.10 -14.09
C GLY A 127 10.19 2.07 -13.08
N SER A 128 10.73 0.89 -12.76
CA SER A 128 11.78 0.74 -11.75
C SER A 128 13.02 1.58 -12.06
N TYR A 129 13.45 2.42 -11.11
CA TYR A 129 14.61 3.30 -11.26
C TYR A 129 15.88 2.46 -11.57
N PRO A 130 16.68 2.81 -12.61
CA PRO A 130 17.87 2.07 -12.97
C PRO A 130 18.84 1.91 -11.80
N GLN A 131 19.39 0.71 -11.63
CA GLN A 131 20.30 0.44 -10.53
C GLN A 131 21.71 0.91 -10.85
N GLN A 132 22.22 1.85 -10.05
CA GLN A 132 23.62 2.24 -10.00
C GLN A 132 24.10 2.16 -8.55
N MET A 133 25.18 1.44 -8.28
CA MET A 133 25.70 1.33 -6.91
C MET A 133 26.57 2.52 -6.56
N VAL A 134 26.40 3.04 -5.34
CA VAL A 134 27.19 4.14 -4.76
C VAL A 134 27.70 3.74 -3.39
N ILE A 135 28.63 4.54 -2.84
CA ILE A 135 29.07 4.42 -1.46
C ILE A 135 28.80 5.76 -0.77
N SER A 136 28.00 5.74 0.29
CA SER A 136 27.75 6.90 1.16
C SER A 136 27.66 6.43 2.62
N GLY A 137 28.08 7.25 3.58
CA GLY A 137 28.06 6.88 5.00
C GLY A 137 28.81 5.58 5.34
N GLY A 138 29.82 5.21 4.55
CA GLY A 138 30.57 3.96 4.71
C GLY A 138 29.84 2.69 4.21
N LYS A 139 28.71 2.84 3.53
CA LYS A 139 27.84 1.73 3.09
C LYS A 139 27.71 1.73 1.57
N ARG A 140 27.75 0.53 0.97
CA ARG A 140 27.51 0.34 -0.47
C ARG A 140 26.04 0.00 -0.70
N HIS A 141 25.32 0.83 -1.44
CA HIS A 141 23.88 0.69 -1.69
C HIS A 141 23.49 1.25 -3.08
N PRO A 142 22.29 0.96 -3.60
CA PRO A 142 21.79 1.60 -4.82
C PRO A 142 21.63 3.11 -4.65
N LEU A 143 21.92 3.86 -5.71
CA LEU A 143 21.52 5.26 -5.84
C LEU A 143 20.00 5.35 -5.76
N ARG A 144 19.50 6.18 -4.86
CA ARG A 144 18.06 6.34 -4.62
C ARG A 144 17.46 7.36 -5.59
N PRO A 145 16.22 7.14 -6.06
CA PRO A 145 15.54 8.10 -6.92
C PRO A 145 15.31 9.43 -6.21
N ALA A 146 15.04 10.48 -6.98
CA ALA A 146 14.54 11.73 -6.41
C ALA A 146 13.23 11.47 -5.66
N LYS A 147 13.02 12.18 -4.56
CA LYS A 147 11.80 12.03 -3.76
C LYS A 147 10.58 12.51 -4.56
N PRO A 148 9.47 11.76 -4.54
CA PRO A 148 8.22 12.25 -5.10
C PRO A 148 7.72 13.48 -4.32
N ARG A 149 6.72 14.18 -4.87
CA ARG A 149 6.03 15.29 -4.21
C ARG A 149 4.53 15.12 -4.38
N GLY A 150 3.77 15.50 -3.36
CA GLY A 150 2.31 15.37 -3.36
C GLY A 150 1.84 13.98 -2.92
N GLU A 151 0.66 13.58 -3.40
CA GLU A 151 0.10 12.25 -3.12
C GLU A 151 0.85 11.16 -3.88
N VAL A 152 1.26 10.11 -3.17
CA VAL A 152 2.04 8.99 -3.70
C VAL A 152 1.30 7.67 -3.64
N TYR A 153 0.18 7.62 -2.92
CA TYR A 153 -0.62 6.42 -2.75
C TYR A 153 -2.05 6.76 -2.37
N ARG A 154 -3.03 6.06 -2.95
CA ARG A 154 -4.42 6.09 -2.52
C ARG A 154 -5.12 4.75 -2.72
N ARG A 155 -5.92 4.34 -1.74
CA ARG A 155 -6.81 3.17 -1.82
C ARG A 155 -8.09 3.42 -1.04
N PHE A 156 -9.22 2.97 -1.58
CA PHE A 156 -10.48 2.94 -0.83
C PHE A 156 -10.51 1.66 0.02
N ASP A 157 -10.63 1.79 1.35
CA ASP A 157 -10.81 0.62 2.23
C ASP A 157 -12.30 0.33 2.37
N ALA A 158 -12.80 -0.64 1.60
CA ALA A 158 -14.22 -0.97 1.58
C ALA A 158 -14.79 -1.38 2.94
N ARG A 159 -13.95 -1.87 3.88
CA ARG A 159 -14.38 -2.27 5.23
C ARG A 159 -14.65 -1.07 6.11
N LEU A 160 -13.91 0.02 5.88
CA LEU A 160 -14.08 1.29 6.60
C LEU A 160 -15.01 2.25 5.88
N GLY A 161 -15.23 2.07 4.58
CA GLY A 161 -15.98 3.01 3.76
C GLY A 161 -15.28 4.37 3.63
N ALA A 162 -13.94 4.36 3.66
CA ALA A 162 -13.12 5.57 3.69
C ALA A 162 -11.89 5.42 2.79
N TRP A 163 -11.44 6.54 2.24
CA TRP A 163 -10.16 6.64 1.54
C TRP A 163 -9.01 6.63 2.54
N VAL A 164 -7.98 5.84 2.25
CA VAL A 164 -6.66 5.97 2.88
C VAL A 164 -5.65 6.40 1.83
N SER A 165 -4.94 7.50 2.09
CA SER A 165 -3.89 8.00 1.20
C SER A 165 -2.62 8.39 1.95
N LEU A 166 -1.53 8.44 1.19
CA LEU A 166 -0.22 8.89 1.66
C LEU A 166 0.24 10.02 0.74
N ARG A 167 0.70 11.11 1.34
CA ARG A 167 1.35 12.20 0.61
C ARG A 167 2.65 12.59 1.28
N THR A 168 3.57 13.17 0.52
CA THR A 168 4.79 13.73 1.10
C THR A 168 4.48 14.90 2.03
N VAL A 169 5.33 15.09 3.03
CA VAL A 169 5.25 16.25 3.93
C VAL A 169 5.53 17.53 3.14
N GLU A 170 4.67 18.52 3.32
CA GLU A 170 4.88 19.88 2.82
C GLU A 170 5.17 20.78 4.02
N ILE A 171 6.45 21.14 4.24
CA ILE A 171 6.91 21.77 5.50
C ILE A 171 6.06 23.00 5.86
N GLU A 172 5.80 23.90 4.91
CA GLU A 172 5.02 25.11 5.19
C GLU A 172 3.57 24.81 5.61
N GLN A 173 2.99 23.70 5.16
CA GLN A 173 1.61 23.31 5.46
C GLN A 173 1.49 22.43 6.71
N ASP A 174 2.49 21.57 6.93
CA ASP A 174 2.44 20.51 7.93
C ASP A 174 3.23 20.83 9.20
N LEU A 175 4.13 21.81 9.20
CA LEU A 175 5.01 22.09 10.35
C LEU A 175 4.24 22.28 11.66
N THR A 176 3.19 23.11 11.66
CA THR A 176 2.37 23.35 12.86
C THR A 176 1.68 22.08 13.35
N ARG A 177 1.25 21.23 12.43
CA ARG A 177 0.61 19.94 12.73
C ARG A 177 1.60 18.95 13.32
N PHE A 178 2.74 18.77 12.65
CA PHE A 178 3.84 17.93 13.11
C PHE A 178 4.31 18.37 14.51
N ASN A 179 4.49 19.67 14.72
CA ASN A 179 4.88 20.21 16.02
C ASN A 179 3.84 19.91 17.11
N ARG A 180 2.55 20.11 16.85
CA ARG A 180 1.48 19.74 17.79
C ARG A 180 1.51 18.25 18.12
N TRP A 181 1.68 17.40 17.11
CA TRP A 181 1.71 15.94 17.31
C TRP A 181 2.91 15.51 18.15
N GLN A 182 4.11 15.98 17.83
CA GLN A 182 5.35 15.64 18.55
C GLN A 182 5.33 16.10 20.00
N ASN A 183 4.74 17.26 20.29
CA ASN A 183 4.59 17.80 21.65
C ASN A 183 3.40 17.21 22.42
N SER A 184 2.64 16.27 21.85
CA SER A 184 1.63 15.56 22.64
C SER A 184 2.33 14.57 23.58
N PRO A 185 1.95 14.50 24.89
CA PRO A 185 2.64 13.64 25.85
C PRO A 185 2.72 12.16 25.44
N ARG A 186 1.70 11.70 24.70
CA ARG A 186 1.62 10.34 24.16
C ARG A 186 2.63 10.07 23.05
N VAL A 187 2.90 11.03 22.17
CA VAL A 187 3.88 10.85 21.08
C VAL A 187 5.28 11.06 21.63
N ALA A 188 5.45 12.10 22.44
CA ALA A 188 6.70 12.42 23.14
C ALA A 188 7.29 11.24 23.91
N SER A 189 6.46 10.43 24.58
CA SER A 189 6.93 9.27 25.34
C SER A 189 7.65 8.20 24.49
N PHE A 190 7.41 8.16 23.17
CA PHE A 190 8.03 7.20 22.27
C PHE A 190 9.01 7.83 21.27
N TRP A 191 8.70 9.04 20.80
CA TRP A 191 9.51 9.73 19.79
C TRP A 191 10.57 10.64 20.39
N GLN A 192 10.35 11.19 21.59
CA GLN A 192 11.28 12.08 22.28
C GLN A 192 11.71 13.31 21.46
N GLU A 193 10.88 13.69 20.48
CA GLU A 193 11.12 14.84 19.60
C GLU A 193 10.29 16.06 20.00
N GLU A 194 10.05 16.29 21.28
CA GLU A 194 9.42 17.54 21.74
C GLU A 194 10.30 18.76 21.38
N GLY A 195 9.68 19.93 21.23
CA GLY A 195 10.41 21.17 20.97
C GLY A 195 9.64 22.25 20.22
N SER A 196 10.39 23.30 19.87
CA SER A 196 9.86 24.47 19.17
C SER A 196 9.54 24.18 17.70
N LEU A 197 8.73 25.05 17.08
CA LEU A 197 8.49 25.03 15.63
C LEU A 197 9.80 25.10 14.84
N GLU A 198 10.77 25.89 15.29
CA GLU A 198 12.06 26.02 14.61
C GLU A 198 12.85 24.71 14.63
N LYS A 199 12.93 24.04 15.81
CA LYS A 199 13.57 22.72 15.92
C LYS A 199 12.96 21.73 14.92
N HIS A 200 11.63 21.73 14.80
CA HIS A 200 10.92 20.82 13.90
C HIS A 200 11.06 21.20 12.43
N ARG A 201 11.16 22.48 12.11
CA ARG A 201 11.48 22.94 10.75
C ARG A 201 12.85 22.46 10.33
N GLU A 202 13.86 22.63 11.17
CA GLU A 202 15.21 22.11 10.91
C GLU A 202 15.22 20.58 10.77
N TYR A 203 14.48 19.87 11.62
CA TYR A 203 14.34 18.42 11.57
C TYR A 203 13.76 17.95 10.24
N LEU A 204 12.60 18.50 9.83
CA LEU A 204 11.96 18.14 8.58
C LEU A 204 12.79 18.54 7.36
N SER A 205 13.47 19.70 7.38
CA SER A 205 14.37 20.12 6.30
C SER A 205 15.57 19.20 6.12
N LYS A 206 16.15 18.69 7.21
CA LYS A 206 17.23 17.68 7.14
C LYS A 206 16.73 16.39 6.51
N LEU A 207 15.55 15.92 6.94
CA LEU A 207 14.94 14.72 6.37
C LEU A 207 14.54 14.92 4.91
N ASP A 208 14.10 16.11 4.50
CA ASP A 208 13.78 16.42 3.10
C ASP A 208 15.03 16.35 2.20
N ALA A 209 16.18 16.82 2.70
CA ALA A 209 17.45 16.77 1.98
C ALA A 209 18.10 15.37 1.92
N ASP A 210 17.79 14.48 2.87
CA ASP A 210 18.42 13.16 2.98
C ASP A 210 17.78 12.11 2.04
N PRO A 211 18.44 11.64 0.96
CA PRO A 211 17.87 10.67 0.01
C PRO A 211 17.47 9.32 0.63
N HIS A 212 17.99 9.03 1.82
CA HIS A 212 17.71 7.81 2.57
C HIS A 212 16.25 7.71 3.06
N THR A 213 15.61 8.85 3.38
CA THR A 213 14.32 8.89 4.08
C THR A 213 13.25 9.66 3.31
N LEU A 214 12.05 9.10 3.23
CA LEU A 214 10.85 9.73 2.71
C LEU A 214 9.87 10.00 3.86
N THR A 215 9.52 11.27 4.07
CA THR A 215 8.54 11.67 5.09
C THR A 215 7.15 11.74 4.48
N LEU A 216 6.18 11.11 5.14
CA LEU A 216 4.81 10.98 4.66
C LEU A 216 3.80 11.44 5.70
N ILE A 217 2.69 11.98 5.21
CA ILE A 217 1.47 12.21 5.96
C ILE A 217 0.44 11.18 5.53
N GLY A 218 -0.10 10.44 6.50
CA GLY A 218 -1.26 9.58 6.31
C GLY A 218 -2.54 10.39 6.41
N CYS A 219 -3.45 10.16 5.46
CA CYS A 219 -4.77 10.79 5.41
C CYS A 219 -5.89 9.74 5.40
N PHE A 220 -7.00 10.06 6.09
CA PHE A 220 -8.28 9.41 5.87
C PHE A 220 -9.26 10.41 5.28
N ASP A 221 -9.87 10.11 4.13
CA ASP A 221 -10.74 11.06 3.40
C ASP A 221 -10.12 12.46 3.30
N ASP A 222 -8.84 12.49 2.90
CA ASP A 222 -8.03 13.71 2.75
C ASP A 222 -7.71 14.46 4.07
N GLN A 223 -8.12 13.94 5.22
CA GLN A 223 -7.81 14.50 6.53
C GLN A 223 -6.50 13.91 7.11
N PRO A 224 -5.45 14.71 7.31
CA PRO A 224 -4.18 14.25 7.89
C PRO A 224 -4.33 13.75 9.33
N PHE A 225 -3.83 12.54 9.61
CA PHE A 225 -3.94 11.92 10.94
C PHE A 225 -2.63 11.37 11.51
N ALA A 226 -1.66 11.04 10.65
CA ALA A 226 -0.41 10.39 11.02
C ALA A 226 0.78 10.93 10.25
N TYR A 227 1.97 10.77 10.83
CA TYR A 227 3.26 11.04 10.22
C TYR A 227 4.08 9.75 10.16
N PHE A 228 4.75 9.51 9.04
CA PHE A 228 5.59 8.35 8.80
C PHE A 228 6.94 8.75 8.25
N GLU A 229 7.96 7.96 8.60
CA GLU A 229 9.28 7.99 7.97
C GLU A 229 9.51 6.63 7.32
N ALA A 230 9.55 6.59 5.99
CA ALA A 230 9.91 5.42 5.23
C ALA A 230 11.37 5.55 4.76
N TYR A 231 12.23 4.64 5.20
CA TYR A 231 13.67 4.75 5.00
C TYR A 231 14.25 3.52 4.30
N TRP A 232 15.42 3.63 3.66
CA TRP A 232 16.13 2.48 3.10
C TRP A 232 16.95 1.78 4.17
N ALA A 233 16.51 0.60 4.61
CA ALA A 233 17.04 -0.04 5.82
C ALA A 233 18.55 -0.32 5.78
N LYS A 234 19.12 -0.55 4.59
CA LYS A 234 20.57 -0.71 4.40
C LYS A 234 21.36 0.52 4.81
N GLU A 235 20.82 1.70 4.56
CA GLU A 235 21.43 3.00 4.88
C GLU A 235 21.17 3.44 6.33
N ASP A 236 20.19 2.85 7.00
CA ASP A 236 19.80 3.20 8.37
C ASP A 236 20.64 2.55 9.49
N ARG A 237 20.50 3.06 10.72
CA ARG A 237 21.07 2.49 11.95
C ARG A 237 20.61 1.06 12.26
N ILE A 238 19.50 0.59 11.70
CA ILE A 238 19.05 -0.81 11.86
C ILE A 238 19.90 -1.81 11.06
N ALA A 239 20.59 -1.36 10.00
CA ALA A 239 21.34 -2.23 9.08
C ALA A 239 22.33 -3.20 9.75
N PRO A 240 23.11 -2.81 10.78
CA PRO A 240 24.06 -3.73 11.42
C PRO A 240 23.41 -4.88 12.20
N PHE A 241 22.10 -4.78 12.47
CA PHE A 241 21.39 -5.73 13.32
C PHE A 241 20.74 -6.86 12.52
N TYR A 242 20.77 -6.86 11.19
CA TYR A 242 20.31 -7.98 10.37
C TYR A 242 20.95 -7.94 8.97
N ASP A 243 20.75 -8.96 8.15
CA ASP A 243 21.26 -8.96 6.77
C ASP A 243 20.38 -8.07 5.87
N ALA A 244 20.62 -6.76 5.89
CA ALA A 244 19.82 -5.76 5.18
C ALA A 244 20.02 -5.81 3.66
N GLY A 245 18.92 -6.05 2.94
CA GLY A 245 18.88 -6.08 1.48
C GLY A 245 19.01 -4.69 0.88
N ASP A 246 19.45 -4.62 -0.39
CA ASP A 246 19.66 -3.35 -1.12
C ASP A 246 18.40 -2.48 -1.24
N TYR A 247 17.22 -3.11 -1.18
CA TYR A 247 15.92 -2.46 -1.34
C TYR A 247 15.00 -2.70 -0.13
N ASP A 248 15.51 -3.21 0.99
CA ASP A 248 14.69 -3.31 2.19
C ASP A 248 14.28 -1.90 2.64
N ARG A 249 13.00 -1.76 3.01
CA ARG A 249 12.44 -0.51 3.52
C ARG A 249 12.19 -0.65 5.01
N GLY A 250 12.38 0.42 5.77
CA GLY A 250 11.95 0.46 7.16
C GLY A 250 10.95 1.58 7.41
N ILE A 251 10.20 1.47 8.50
CA ILE A 251 9.15 2.43 8.86
C ILE A 251 9.24 2.91 10.30
N HIS A 252 9.20 4.22 10.52
CA HIS A 252 8.77 4.82 11.78
C HIS A 252 7.42 5.49 11.60
N MET A 253 6.61 5.48 12.65
CA MET A 253 5.22 5.92 12.57
C MET A 253 4.75 6.57 13.87
N LEU A 254 3.98 7.65 13.73
CA LEU A 254 3.18 8.23 14.80
C LEU A 254 1.77 8.54 14.31
N VAL A 255 0.79 8.24 15.13
CA VAL A 255 -0.60 8.68 14.95
C VAL A 255 -0.80 9.90 15.82
N GLY A 256 -0.96 11.07 15.19
CA GLY A 256 -1.16 12.34 15.87
C GLY A 256 -2.60 12.52 16.34
N GLU A 257 -3.56 12.23 15.46
CA GLU A 257 -4.99 12.43 15.73
C GLU A 257 -5.64 11.24 16.44
N GLU A 258 -6.29 11.51 17.59
CA GLU A 258 -6.84 10.44 18.43
C GLU A 258 -8.04 9.73 17.80
N ALA A 259 -8.84 10.46 17.02
CA ALA A 259 -10.02 9.93 16.32
C ALA A 259 -9.65 8.83 15.30
N HIS A 260 -8.38 8.73 14.90
CA HIS A 260 -7.90 7.73 13.94
C HIS A 260 -7.18 6.55 14.60
N ARG A 261 -7.32 6.42 15.92
CA ARG A 261 -6.82 5.27 16.69
C ARG A 261 -7.83 4.13 16.71
N GLY A 262 -7.34 2.90 16.78
CA GLY A 262 -8.17 1.69 16.90
C GLY A 262 -7.70 0.58 15.97
N PRO A 263 -7.92 -0.70 16.32
CA PRO A 263 -7.37 -1.84 15.59
C PRO A 263 -7.77 -1.85 14.10
N HIS A 264 -9.01 -1.49 13.77
CA HIS A 264 -9.49 -1.47 12.38
C HIS A 264 -8.82 -0.36 11.55
N LYS A 265 -8.63 0.83 12.12
CA LYS A 265 -7.91 1.92 11.44
C LYS A 265 -6.42 1.61 11.31
N VAL A 266 -5.80 1.02 12.35
CA VAL A 266 -4.41 0.56 12.30
C VAL A 266 -4.20 -0.49 11.22
N ALA A 267 -5.09 -1.47 11.11
CA ALA A 267 -5.03 -2.45 10.02
C ALA A 267 -5.12 -1.78 8.63
N SER A 268 -5.98 -0.78 8.48
CA SER A 268 -6.14 -0.04 7.23
C SER A 268 -4.88 0.74 6.84
N TRP A 269 -4.39 1.62 7.71
CA TRP A 269 -3.25 2.48 7.35
C TRP A 269 -1.90 1.76 7.35
N LEU A 270 -1.70 0.77 8.23
CA LEU A 270 -0.44 0.02 8.25
C LEU A 270 -0.32 -0.84 6.99
N SER A 271 -1.40 -1.50 6.57
CA SER A 271 -1.41 -2.24 5.30
C SER A 271 -1.25 -1.30 4.11
N ALA A 272 -1.84 -0.10 4.12
CA ALA A 272 -1.66 0.90 3.07
C ALA A 272 -0.20 1.39 2.96
N LEU A 273 0.44 1.70 4.09
CA LEU A 273 1.85 2.09 4.13
C LEU A 273 2.76 0.99 3.58
N VAL A 274 2.58 -0.25 4.03
CA VAL A 274 3.37 -1.39 3.55
C VAL A 274 3.09 -1.66 2.06
N HIS A 275 1.83 -1.59 1.63
CA HIS A 275 1.45 -1.76 0.23
C HIS A 275 2.17 -0.75 -0.65
N TYR A 276 2.12 0.53 -0.28
CA TYR A 276 2.86 1.59 -0.96
C TYR A 276 4.35 1.24 -1.10
N LEU A 277 5.02 0.84 -0.02
CA LEU A 277 6.46 0.52 -0.06
C LEU A 277 6.81 -0.66 -0.98
N PHE A 278 5.94 -1.66 -1.07
CA PHE A 278 6.14 -2.78 -2.00
C PHE A 278 5.86 -2.40 -3.46
N LEU A 279 4.99 -1.42 -3.71
CA LEU A 279 4.68 -0.97 -5.07
C LEU A 279 5.65 0.10 -5.57
N ASP A 280 6.11 0.99 -4.69
CA ASP A 280 7.03 2.10 -4.98
C ASP A 280 8.33 1.63 -5.62
N ASP A 281 8.90 0.53 -5.10
CA ASP A 281 9.97 -0.22 -5.78
C ASP A 281 9.69 -1.73 -5.71
N PRO A 282 9.43 -2.41 -6.84
CA PRO A 282 9.11 -3.84 -6.86
C PRO A 282 10.27 -4.73 -6.39
N ARG A 283 11.50 -4.19 -6.29
CA ARG A 283 12.66 -4.91 -5.74
C ARG A 283 12.63 -4.99 -4.21
N THR A 284 11.79 -4.20 -3.54
CA THR A 284 11.57 -4.27 -2.09
C THR A 284 10.99 -5.64 -1.71
N GLN A 285 11.77 -6.45 -0.98
CA GLN A 285 11.36 -7.78 -0.52
C GLN A 285 10.97 -7.82 0.95
N ARG A 286 11.43 -6.86 1.76
CA ARG A 286 11.10 -6.78 3.20
C ARG A 286 10.80 -5.35 3.60
N VAL A 287 9.78 -5.21 4.45
CA VAL A 287 9.55 -4.01 5.26
C VAL A 287 9.90 -4.34 6.71
N VAL A 288 10.72 -3.50 7.34
CA VAL A 288 11.17 -3.67 8.73
C VAL A 288 10.69 -2.55 9.64
N ALA A 289 10.61 -2.82 10.94
CA ALA A 289 10.44 -1.80 11.96
C ALA A 289 11.12 -2.23 13.27
N GLU A 290 11.42 -1.27 14.13
CA GLU A 290 12.12 -1.48 15.39
C GLU A 290 11.38 -0.86 16.60
N PRO A 291 10.10 -1.18 16.85
CA PRO A 291 9.41 -0.69 18.06
C PRO A 291 10.17 -1.11 19.32
N ARG A 292 9.93 -0.39 20.43
CA ARG A 292 10.42 -0.85 21.74
C ARG A 292 9.86 -2.24 22.04
N ALA A 293 10.69 -3.14 22.55
CA ALA A 293 10.29 -4.51 22.88
C ALA A 293 9.17 -4.57 23.93
N ASP A 294 9.08 -3.55 24.79
CA ASP A 294 8.03 -3.37 25.80
C ASP A 294 6.69 -2.85 25.23
N ASN A 295 6.61 -2.48 23.94
CA ASN A 295 5.41 -1.96 23.31
C ASN A 295 4.52 -3.09 22.74
N ALA A 296 4.00 -3.93 23.64
CA ALA A 296 3.16 -5.09 23.30
C ALA A 296 1.96 -4.74 22.40
N LYS A 297 1.40 -3.54 22.54
CA LYS A 297 0.28 -3.07 21.72
C LYS A 297 0.67 -2.87 20.25
N MET A 298 1.78 -2.18 19.99
CA MET A 298 2.26 -1.98 18.63
C MET A 298 2.69 -3.33 18.01
N ILE A 299 3.41 -4.15 18.77
CA ILE A 299 3.82 -5.50 18.32
C ILE A 299 2.59 -6.35 17.95
N GLY A 300 1.54 -6.33 18.77
CA GLY A 300 0.27 -7.00 18.46
C GLY A 300 -0.40 -6.49 17.18
N HIS A 301 -0.41 -5.17 16.95
CA HIS A 301 -0.90 -4.61 15.69
C HIS A 301 -0.08 -5.07 14.48
N MET A 302 1.25 -5.11 14.60
CA MET A 302 2.14 -5.55 13.54
C MET A 302 1.95 -7.05 13.23
N HIS A 303 1.80 -7.91 14.25
CA HIS A 303 1.48 -9.33 14.05
C HIS A 303 0.16 -9.53 13.32
N ASN A 304 -0.87 -8.76 13.67
CA ASN A 304 -2.16 -8.80 12.97
C ASN A 304 -2.05 -8.35 11.51
N GLN A 305 -1.00 -7.62 11.14
CA GLN A 305 -0.65 -7.24 9.77
C GLN A 305 0.50 -8.06 9.20
N CYS A 306 0.63 -9.32 9.66
CA CYS A 306 1.55 -10.34 9.16
C CYS A 306 3.05 -10.13 9.43
N PHE A 307 3.45 -9.08 10.16
CA PHE A 307 4.82 -8.97 10.64
C PHE A 307 5.14 -10.10 11.63
N HIS A 308 6.40 -10.52 11.66
CA HIS A 308 6.94 -11.38 12.70
C HIS A 308 8.10 -10.70 13.40
N CYS A 309 8.30 -11.01 14.68
CA CYS A 309 9.49 -10.59 15.41
C CYS A 309 10.61 -11.57 15.05
N GLU A 310 11.63 -11.11 14.35
CA GLU A 310 12.79 -11.94 14.00
C GLU A 310 13.70 -12.14 15.22
N LYS A 311 13.96 -11.06 15.95
CA LYS A 311 14.71 -11.04 17.21
C LYS A 311 14.54 -9.71 17.92
N GLU A 312 15.03 -9.65 19.15
CA GLU A 312 15.21 -8.40 19.87
C GLU A 312 16.70 -8.04 20.01
N PHE A 313 17.01 -6.74 20.01
CA PHE A 313 18.37 -6.22 20.11
C PHE A 313 18.39 -4.87 20.86
N ASP A 314 19.58 -4.40 21.25
CA ASP A 314 19.72 -3.16 22.02
C ASP A 314 20.28 -2.02 21.16
N PHE A 315 19.54 -0.91 21.12
CA PHE A 315 20.08 0.40 20.82
C PHE A 315 20.53 1.09 22.11
N PRO A 316 21.42 2.10 22.04
CA PRO A 316 21.86 2.84 23.22
C PRO A 316 20.72 3.42 24.09
N HIS A 317 19.56 3.70 23.49
CA HIS A 317 18.41 4.35 24.12
C HIS A 317 17.17 3.44 24.29
N LYS A 318 17.18 2.19 23.75
CA LYS A 318 16.05 1.26 23.87
C LYS A 318 16.43 -0.20 23.57
N ARG A 319 15.73 -1.13 24.23
CA ARG A 319 15.57 -2.51 23.75
C ARG A 319 14.54 -2.52 22.62
N ALA A 320 14.92 -2.95 21.43
CA ALA A 320 14.09 -2.95 20.22
C ALA A 320 13.70 -4.39 19.82
N ALA A 321 12.50 -4.54 19.27
CA ALA A 321 12.06 -5.76 18.59
C ALA A 321 12.18 -5.55 17.07
N LEU A 322 12.99 -6.35 16.38
CA LEU A 322 13.10 -6.35 14.92
C LEU A 322 11.86 -7.02 14.33
N MET A 323 10.92 -6.21 13.87
CA MET A 323 9.71 -6.67 13.21
C MET A 323 9.93 -6.69 11.70
N VAL A 324 9.66 -7.82 11.05
CA VAL A 324 9.89 -8.01 9.61
C VAL A 324 8.62 -8.51 8.93
N LEU A 325 8.32 -7.95 7.76
CA LEU A 325 7.26 -8.40 6.87
C LEU A 325 7.84 -8.61 5.47
N GLY A 326 7.81 -9.87 5.01
CA GLY A 326 8.21 -10.24 3.66
C GLY A 326 7.11 -9.98 2.64
N ARG A 327 7.50 -9.66 1.42
CA ARG A 327 6.63 -9.36 0.28
C ARG A 327 5.60 -10.47 0.01
N GLU A 328 6.06 -11.70 -0.14
CA GLU A 328 5.21 -12.88 -0.39
C GLU A 328 4.13 -13.01 0.70
N ARG A 329 4.55 -13.02 1.97
CA ARG A 329 3.63 -13.13 3.11
C ARG A 329 2.60 -11.99 3.15
N PHE A 330 3.00 -10.77 2.77
CA PHE A 330 2.08 -9.65 2.71
C PHE A 330 0.98 -9.88 1.67
N PHE A 331 1.32 -10.19 0.43
CA PHE A 331 0.33 -10.39 -0.63
C PHE A 331 -0.50 -11.66 -0.46
N ASP A 332 0.05 -12.69 0.17
CA ASP A 332 -0.67 -13.95 0.42
C ASP A 332 -1.64 -13.89 1.60
N ARG A 333 -1.32 -13.12 2.64
CA ARG A 333 -2.01 -13.20 3.95
C ARG A 333 -2.64 -11.90 4.41
N CYS A 334 -2.17 -10.74 3.92
CA CYS A 334 -2.76 -9.47 4.31
C CYS A 334 -4.10 -9.27 3.59
N THR A 335 -5.17 -9.03 4.36
CA THR A 335 -6.46 -8.69 3.78
C THR A 335 -6.47 -7.24 3.30
N LEU A 336 -6.09 -7.05 2.03
CA LEU A 336 -6.32 -5.82 1.28
C LEU A 336 -7.77 -5.82 0.80
N ALA A 337 -8.49 -4.75 1.10
CA ALA A 337 -9.88 -4.52 0.75
C ALA A 337 -10.06 -3.09 0.26
#